data_AF-A0A507D6T6-F1
#
_entry.id   AF-A0A507D6T6-F1
#
_cell.length_a   1.000
_cell.length_b   1.000
_cell.length_c   1.000
_cell.angle_alpha   90.00
_cell.angle_beta   90.00
_cell.angle_gamma   90.00
#
_symmetry.space_group_name_H-M   'P 1'
#
loop_
_entity.id
_entity.type
_entity.pdbx_description
1 polymer ?
#
loop_
_entity_poly.entity_id
_entity_poly.type
_entity_poly.pdbx_seq_one_letter_code
_entity_poly.pdbx_strand_id
1 'polypeptide(L)'
;MLTLTTNLVSDMAQPPIQSAVNVDRITIYRHQQSILLLTNDVPSGTIQSFFSNSKVSPSRLIYITAGLAFDPASPKPFGGPKTHPGYVEYDGTTVASLLEYLVESSFKRYWACRGREALDFVTGCVNRARKLHYAGNADILNELMLKGMKKSGHIAWNKSATIPEALRHRQEAQSDVETNEVQFTPRLSRSKHVFQVMKADVA
;
A
#
# COMPACT_ATOMS: atom_id res chain seq x y z
N MET A 1 36.54 20.26 54.65
CA MET A 1 35.99 20.72 53.35
C MET A 1 35.03 19.65 52.89
N LEU A 2 33.74 19.99 52.81
CA LEU A 2 32.65 19.12 52.36
C LEU A 2 32.69 18.96 50.85
N THR A 3 32.52 17.75 50.34
CA THR A 3 31.50 17.44 49.30
C THR A 3 31.32 15.94 49.11
N LEU A 4 30.08 15.48 49.33
CA LEU A 4 29.56 14.18 48.93
C LEU A 4 29.49 14.08 47.40
N THR A 5 29.81 12.92 46.84
CA THR A 5 29.38 12.52 45.49
C THR A 5 28.32 11.43 45.62
N THR A 6 27.17 11.72 45.03
CA THR A 6 25.95 10.91 44.98
C THR A 6 25.75 10.30 43.59
N ASN A 7 24.99 9.20 43.57
CA ASN A 7 24.10 8.69 42.50
C ASN A 7 24.58 7.50 41.64
N LEU A 8 24.19 6.30 42.09
CA LEU A 8 23.18 5.37 41.53
C LEU A 8 22.68 5.54 40.07
N VAL A 9 22.17 4.38 39.57
CA VAL A 9 21.26 4.10 38.42
C VAL A 9 22.02 3.58 37.19
N SER A 10 22.06 2.27 36.95
CA SER A 10 21.03 1.41 36.30
C SER A 10 20.75 1.83 34.86
N ASP A 11 21.10 0.98 33.89
CA ASP A 11 20.12 0.35 32.98
C ASP A 11 20.86 -0.37 31.84
N MET A 12 20.71 -1.69 31.78
CA MET A 12 21.12 -2.53 30.65
C MET A 12 20.01 -2.44 29.60
N ALA A 13 19.98 -1.37 28.82
CA ALA A 13 19.06 -1.23 27.69
C ALA A 13 19.79 -1.48 26.36
N GLN A 14 19.60 -2.67 25.81
CA GLN A 14 19.92 -3.00 24.41
C GLN A 14 19.09 -2.10 23.46
N PRO A 15 19.68 -1.49 22.42
CA PRO A 15 18.89 -0.76 21.44
C PRO A 15 18.06 -1.73 20.58
N PRO A 16 16.79 -1.42 20.26
CA PRO A 16 15.98 -2.24 19.38
C PRO A 16 16.57 -2.20 17.96
N ILE A 17 16.80 -3.39 17.40
CA ILE A 17 17.25 -3.62 16.03
C ILE A 17 16.16 -3.11 15.08
N GLN A 18 16.33 -1.89 14.57
CA GLN A 18 15.53 -1.37 13.46
C GLN A 18 15.81 -2.22 12.22
N SER A 19 14.86 -3.06 11.84
CA SER A 19 14.90 -3.81 10.59
C SER A 19 14.56 -2.85 9.44
N ALA A 20 15.58 -2.15 8.92
CA ALA A 20 15.46 -1.37 7.70
C ALA A 20 15.31 -2.34 6.51
N VAL A 21 14.09 -2.48 6.00
CA VAL A 21 13.80 -3.21 4.76
C VAL A 21 14.29 -2.34 3.60
N ASN A 22 15.52 -2.58 3.15
CA ASN A 22 16.08 -1.94 1.96
C ASN A 22 15.94 -2.90 0.76
N VAL A 23 15.17 -2.49 -0.25
CA VAL A 23 14.84 -3.28 -1.43
C VAL A 23 15.55 -2.69 -2.64
N ASP A 24 16.56 -3.39 -3.18
CA ASP A 24 17.28 -2.91 -4.36
C ASP A 24 17.51 -4.02 -5.44
N ARG A 25 17.24 -3.62 -6.69
CA ARG A 25 17.57 -4.16 -8.04
C ARG A 25 16.74 -5.26 -8.74
N ILE A 26 16.64 -5.04 -10.06
CA ILE A 26 15.58 -5.41 -11.05
C ILE A 26 16.08 -6.49 -12.04
N THR A 27 15.17 -7.30 -12.61
CA THR A 27 15.45 -8.10 -13.84
C THR A 27 14.30 -7.98 -14.83
N ILE A 28 14.66 -7.59 -16.05
CA ILE A 28 13.83 -7.29 -17.22
C ILE A 28 13.39 -8.60 -17.90
N TYR A 29 12.12 -8.71 -18.28
CA TYR A 29 11.69 -9.62 -19.34
C TYR A 29 10.85 -8.85 -20.35
N ARG A 30 11.23 -8.94 -21.63
CA ARG A 30 10.52 -8.34 -22.76
C ARG A 30 9.36 -9.24 -23.18
N HIS A 31 8.15 -8.69 -23.19
CA HIS A 31 7.20 -8.93 -24.26
C HIS A 31 6.42 -7.63 -24.50
N GLN A 32 6.18 -7.28 -25.76
CA GLN A 32 5.62 -6.00 -26.18
C GLN A 32 4.24 -5.74 -25.55
N GLN A 33 4.17 -4.78 -24.63
CA GLN A 33 3.08 -3.80 -24.44
C GLN A 33 3.49 -2.91 -23.24
N SER A 34 3.75 -1.64 -23.54
CA SER A 34 3.95 -0.48 -22.65
C SER A 34 4.50 -0.73 -21.24
N ILE A 35 5.83 -0.56 -21.11
CA ILE A 35 6.59 -0.59 -19.86
C ILE A 35 6.36 0.73 -19.10
N LEU A 36 5.74 0.68 -17.92
CA LEU A 36 5.87 1.75 -16.92
C LEU A 36 7.05 1.41 -16.01
N LEU A 37 8.19 2.03 -16.33
CA LEU A 37 9.49 1.87 -15.69
C LEU A 37 9.50 2.79 -14.46
N LEU A 38 9.32 2.25 -13.24
CA LEU A 38 9.57 2.99 -12.00
C LEU A 38 10.56 2.22 -11.14
N THR A 39 11.74 2.80 -11.11
CA THR A 39 12.93 2.42 -10.35
C THR A 39 12.67 2.66 -8.86
N ASN A 40 12.97 1.69 -8.01
CA ASN A 40 13.14 1.86 -6.56
C ASN A 40 11.97 2.40 -5.72
N ASP A 41 10.77 2.53 -6.28
CA ASP A 41 9.62 3.02 -5.52
C ASP A 41 8.89 1.89 -4.78
N VAL A 42 8.61 2.14 -3.51
CA VAL A 42 7.63 1.41 -2.68
C VAL A 42 6.43 1.03 -3.55
N PRO A 43 5.88 -0.20 -3.52
CA PRO A 43 4.84 -0.61 -4.46
C PRO A 43 3.59 0.30 -4.48
N SER A 44 3.39 1.10 -3.42
CA SER A 44 2.47 2.24 -3.34
C SER A 44 2.73 3.32 -4.41
N GLY A 45 3.98 3.70 -4.67
CA GLY A 45 4.38 4.68 -5.69
C GLY A 45 4.00 4.25 -7.11
N THR A 46 4.15 2.96 -7.44
CA THR A 46 3.68 2.40 -8.72
C THR A 46 2.17 2.55 -8.87
N ILE A 47 1.39 2.27 -7.83
CA ILE A 47 -0.08 2.45 -7.87
C ILE A 47 -0.43 3.93 -7.99
N GLN A 48 0.25 4.82 -7.28
CA GLN A 48 0.04 6.27 -7.40
C GLN A 48 0.29 6.75 -8.83
N SER A 49 1.41 6.36 -9.44
CA SER A 49 1.72 6.69 -10.83
C SER A 49 0.68 6.12 -11.79
N PHE A 50 0.28 4.86 -11.59
CA PHE A 50 -0.75 4.20 -12.39
C PHE A 50 -2.07 4.98 -12.39
N PHE A 51 -2.52 5.44 -11.21
CA PHE A 51 -3.73 6.23 -11.05
C PHE A 51 -3.59 7.69 -11.52
N SER A 52 -2.39 8.24 -11.49
CA SER A 52 -2.10 9.61 -11.95
C SER A 52 -2.29 9.79 -13.46
N ASN A 53 -2.40 8.69 -14.22
CA ASN A 53 -2.71 8.72 -15.66
C ASN A 53 -4.20 8.93 -15.96
N SER A 54 -5.04 9.22 -14.97
CA SER A 54 -6.48 9.52 -15.14
C SER A 54 -6.78 10.99 -14.90
N LYS A 55 -7.94 11.48 -15.38
CA LYS A 55 -8.40 12.87 -15.15
C LYS A 55 -8.95 13.15 -13.75
N VAL A 56 -8.93 12.15 -12.86
CA VAL A 56 -9.39 12.27 -11.47
C VAL A 56 -8.22 12.20 -10.50
N SER A 57 -8.43 12.69 -9.28
CA SER A 57 -7.41 12.56 -8.23
C SER A 57 -7.07 11.08 -7.97
N PRO A 58 -5.78 10.70 -7.87
CA PRO A 58 -5.37 9.37 -7.45
C PRO A 58 -6.02 8.95 -6.12
N SER A 59 -6.27 9.91 -5.22
CA SER A 59 -6.94 9.64 -3.96
C SER A 59 -8.35 9.09 -4.13
N ARG A 60 -9.10 9.52 -5.16
CA ARG A 60 -10.42 8.97 -5.48
C ARG A 60 -10.31 7.48 -5.81
N LEU A 61 -9.35 7.12 -6.65
CA LEU A 61 -9.13 5.73 -7.06
C LEU A 61 -8.63 4.87 -5.89
N ILE A 62 -7.77 5.40 -5.01
CA ILE A 62 -7.33 4.71 -3.78
C ILE A 62 -8.53 4.42 -2.87
N TYR A 63 -9.45 5.37 -2.67
CA TYR A 63 -10.65 5.13 -1.88
C TYR A 63 -11.57 4.09 -2.54
N ILE A 64 -11.72 4.11 -3.87
CA ILE A 64 -12.48 3.07 -4.58
C ILE A 64 -11.82 1.71 -4.39
N THR A 65 -10.49 1.62 -4.50
CA THR A 65 -9.74 0.39 -4.19
C THR A 65 -10.01 -0.08 -2.77
N ALA A 66 -10.00 0.80 -1.76
CA ALA A 66 -10.36 0.44 -0.40
C ALA A 66 -11.83 -0.01 -0.27
N GLY A 67 -12.76 0.63 -0.97
CA GLY A 67 -14.17 0.23 -1.00
C GLY A 67 -14.41 -1.16 -1.60
N LEU A 68 -13.58 -1.54 -2.58
CA LEU A 68 -13.53 -2.90 -3.15
C LEU A 68 -12.85 -3.89 -2.20
N ALA A 69 -11.73 -3.49 -1.60
CA ALA A 69 -10.90 -4.39 -0.81
C ALA A 69 -11.48 -4.68 0.58
N PHE A 70 -12.07 -3.68 1.24
CA PHE A 70 -12.55 -3.78 2.62
C PHE A 70 -13.96 -4.35 2.66
N ASP A 71 -14.04 -5.67 2.65
CA ASP A 71 -15.30 -6.41 2.71
C ASP A 71 -15.13 -7.65 3.62
N PRO A 72 -16.14 -8.02 4.43
CA PRO A 72 -16.05 -9.25 5.22
C PRO A 72 -15.71 -10.50 4.39
N ALA A 73 -16.12 -10.56 3.12
CA ALA A 73 -15.82 -11.66 2.21
C ALA A 73 -14.41 -11.60 1.59
N SER A 74 -13.67 -10.50 1.77
CA SER A 74 -12.32 -10.36 1.23
C SER A 74 -11.32 -11.27 1.96
N PRO A 75 -10.21 -11.66 1.32
CA PRO A 75 -9.17 -12.43 1.97
C PRO A 75 -8.53 -11.64 3.11
N LYS A 76 -7.99 -12.34 4.11
CA LYS A 76 -7.16 -11.71 5.14
C LYS A 76 -5.94 -11.04 4.48
N PRO A 77 -5.54 -9.84 4.90
CA PRO A 77 -6.02 -9.09 6.08
C PRO A 77 -7.15 -8.09 5.78
N PHE A 78 -7.76 -8.10 4.58
CA PHE A 78 -8.75 -7.10 4.17
C PHE A 78 -10.20 -7.49 4.44
N GLY A 79 -10.44 -8.73 4.82
CA GLY A 79 -11.77 -9.19 5.26
C GLY A 79 -11.69 -9.98 6.55
N GLY A 80 -12.74 -10.75 6.84
CA GLY A 80 -12.88 -11.45 8.12
C GLY A 80 -14.27 -11.30 8.73
N PRO A 81 -14.44 -11.76 9.98
CA PRO A 81 -15.73 -11.74 10.67
C PRO A 81 -16.35 -10.34 10.66
N LYS A 82 -17.68 -10.24 10.51
CA LYS A 82 -18.38 -8.94 10.50
C LYS A 82 -18.17 -8.12 11.78
N THR A 83 -17.88 -8.78 12.89
CA THR A 83 -17.60 -8.16 14.19
C THR A 83 -16.19 -7.57 14.31
N HIS A 84 -15.21 -8.15 13.62
CA HIS A 84 -13.81 -7.70 13.59
C HIS A 84 -13.20 -8.01 12.21
N PRO A 85 -13.58 -7.27 11.17
CA PRO A 85 -13.04 -7.49 9.84
C PRO A 85 -11.62 -6.94 9.78
N GLY A 86 -10.70 -7.59 9.06
CA GLY A 86 -9.26 -7.27 9.18
C GLY A 86 -8.85 -5.84 8.79
N TYR A 87 -9.68 -5.11 8.02
CA TYR A 87 -9.42 -3.69 7.75
C TYR A 87 -9.55 -2.78 8.97
N VAL A 88 -10.07 -3.25 10.11
CA VAL A 88 -10.06 -2.48 11.37
C VAL A 88 -8.67 -2.35 11.97
N GLU A 89 -7.68 -3.11 11.50
CA GLU A 89 -6.27 -2.95 11.89
C GLU A 89 -5.64 -1.69 11.29
N TYR A 90 -6.30 -1.05 10.31
CA TYR A 90 -5.88 0.24 9.78
C TYR A 90 -6.34 1.39 10.67
N ASP A 91 -5.40 2.19 11.16
CA ASP A 91 -5.62 3.36 12.04
C ASP A 91 -5.08 4.67 11.47
N GLY A 92 -4.59 4.66 10.23
CA GLY A 92 -4.05 5.84 9.56
C GLY A 92 -5.11 6.89 9.22
N THR A 93 -4.67 8.13 9.07
CA THR A 93 -5.55 9.29 8.81
C THR A 93 -5.40 9.88 7.41
N THR A 94 -4.48 9.34 6.59
CA THR A 94 -4.16 9.88 5.27
C THR A 94 -4.40 8.88 4.15
N VAL A 95 -4.62 9.37 2.94
CA VAL A 95 -4.79 8.49 1.77
C VAL A 95 -3.50 7.77 1.40
N ALA A 96 -2.34 8.39 1.66
CA ALA A 96 -1.04 7.77 1.45
C ALA A 96 -0.84 6.57 2.38
N SER A 97 -1.10 6.73 3.69
CA SER A 97 -1.02 5.63 4.67
C SER A 97 -2.03 4.52 4.37
N LEU A 98 -3.21 4.85 3.83
CA LEU A 98 -4.18 3.85 3.40
C LEU A 98 -3.65 2.98 2.26
N LEU A 99 -3.02 3.60 1.26
CA LEU A 99 -2.41 2.87 0.14
C LEU A 99 -1.23 2.01 0.62
N GLU A 100 -0.38 2.56 1.48
CA GLU A 100 0.72 1.82 2.11
C GLU A 100 0.19 0.62 2.89
N TYR A 101 -0.86 0.77 3.70
CA TYR A 101 -1.48 -0.34 4.41
C TYR A 101 -1.97 -1.44 3.45
N LEU A 102 -2.70 -1.09 2.39
CA LEU A 102 -3.20 -2.08 1.41
C LEU A 102 -2.05 -2.89 0.79
N VAL A 103 -0.95 -2.23 0.46
CA VAL A 103 0.22 -2.85 -0.16
C VAL A 103 1.02 -3.66 0.87
N GLU A 104 1.42 -3.04 1.98
CA GLU A 104 2.25 -3.67 3.01
C GLU A 104 1.57 -4.88 3.62
N SER A 105 0.29 -4.78 3.96
CA SER A 105 -0.45 -5.88 4.58
C SER A 105 -0.61 -7.07 3.62
N SER A 106 -0.68 -6.81 2.31
CA SER A 106 -0.62 -7.86 1.28
C SER A 106 0.74 -8.57 1.27
N PHE A 107 1.84 -7.80 1.27
CA PHE A 107 3.19 -8.37 1.26
C PHE A 107 3.53 -9.07 2.57
N LYS A 108 3.16 -8.51 3.73
CA LYS A 108 3.29 -9.15 5.05
C LYS A 108 2.60 -10.51 5.05
N ARG A 109 1.36 -10.59 4.53
CA ARG A 109 0.62 -11.86 4.41
C ARG A 109 1.31 -12.84 3.45
N TYR A 110 1.78 -12.35 2.29
CA TYR A 110 2.55 -13.17 1.36
C TYR A 110 3.79 -13.77 2.01
N TRP A 111 4.58 -12.97 2.74
CA TRP A 111 5.80 -13.46 3.38
C TRP A 111 5.52 -14.40 4.55
N ALA A 112 4.47 -14.14 5.33
CA ALA A 112 4.09 -14.97 6.47
C ALA A 112 3.56 -16.36 6.05
N CYS A 113 2.76 -16.43 4.99
CA CYS A 113 2.07 -17.66 4.59
C CYS A 113 2.53 -18.25 3.25
N ARG A 114 3.44 -17.58 2.55
CA ARG A 114 3.87 -17.92 1.16
C ARG A 114 2.73 -17.98 0.15
N GLY A 115 1.58 -17.38 0.45
CA GLY A 115 0.39 -17.35 -0.39
C GLY A 115 0.20 -16.01 -1.09
N ARG A 116 -0.16 -16.03 -2.37
CA ARG A 116 -0.36 -14.81 -3.18
C ARG A 116 -1.74 -14.18 -3.08
N GLU A 117 -2.69 -14.86 -2.45
CA GLU A 117 -4.11 -14.49 -2.44
C GLU A 117 -4.36 -13.01 -2.11
N ALA A 118 -3.82 -12.50 -1.00
CA ALA A 118 -4.01 -11.11 -0.58
C ALA A 118 -3.39 -10.11 -1.57
N LEU A 119 -2.22 -10.44 -2.11
CA LEU A 119 -1.50 -9.60 -3.07
C LEU A 119 -2.21 -9.53 -4.42
N ASP A 120 -2.63 -10.68 -4.95
CA ASP A 120 -3.36 -10.77 -6.21
C ASP A 120 -4.74 -10.12 -6.06
N PHE A 121 -5.37 -10.24 -4.89
CA PHE A 121 -6.63 -9.58 -4.58
C PHE A 121 -6.52 -8.05 -4.58
N VAL A 122 -5.53 -7.46 -3.89
CA VAL A 122 -5.33 -6.00 -3.89
C VAL A 122 -4.96 -5.50 -5.28
N THR A 123 -4.11 -6.23 -6.00
CA THR A 123 -3.77 -5.91 -7.40
C THR A 123 -5.04 -5.89 -8.27
N GLY A 124 -5.90 -6.89 -8.12
CA GLY A 124 -7.19 -6.96 -8.80
C GLY A 124 -8.10 -5.78 -8.43
N CYS A 125 -8.14 -5.37 -7.17
CA CYS A 125 -8.91 -4.20 -6.72
C CYS A 125 -8.40 -2.89 -7.34
N VAL A 126 -7.08 -2.72 -7.46
CA VAL A 126 -6.43 -1.56 -8.11
C VAL A 126 -6.82 -1.48 -9.58
N ASN A 127 -6.62 -2.58 -10.32
CA ASN A 127 -6.96 -2.63 -11.75
C ASN A 127 -8.46 -2.45 -11.98
N ARG A 128 -9.29 -3.06 -11.13
CA ARG A 128 -10.76 -2.92 -11.19
C ARG A 128 -11.22 -1.50 -10.88
N ALA A 129 -10.62 -0.81 -9.91
CA ALA A 129 -10.96 0.58 -9.62
C ALA A 129 -10.77 1.48 -10.85
N ARG A 130 -9.65 1.31 -11.55
CA ARG A 130 -9.37 2.05 -12.80
C ARG A 130 -10.31 1.64 -13.93
N LYS A 131 -10.57 0.34 -14.10
CA LYS A 131 -11.52 -0.15 -15.12
C LYS A 131 -12.93 0.40 -14.90
N LEU A 132 -13.40 0.45 -13.65
CA LEU A 132 -14.70 1.03 -13.31
C LEU A 132 -14.75 2.53 -13.57
N HIS A 133 -13.65 3.26 -13.33
CA HIS A 133 -13.56 4.69 -13.63
C HIS A 133 -13.85 4.97 -15.11
N TYR A 134 -13.19 4.25 -16.01
CA TYR A 134 -13.42 4.41 -17.46
C TYR A 134 -14.77 3.86 -17.93
N ALA A 135 -15.35 2.88 -17.24
CA ALA A 135 -16.71 2.42 -17.53
C ALA A 135 -17.77 3.50 -17.25
N GLY A 136 -17.45 4.52 -16.43
CA GLY A 136 -18.21 5.77 -16.36
C GLY A 136 -19.47 5.76 -15.49
N ASN A 137 -19.76 4.69 -14.74
CA ASN A 137 -20.91 4.69 -13.83
C ASN A 137 -20.57 5.47 -12.54
N ALA A 138 -20.90 6.77 -12.55
CA ALA A 138 -20.58 7.69 -11.46
C ALA A 138 -21.20 7.28 -10.11
N ASP A 139 -22.41 6.72 -10.12
CA ASP A 139 -23.13 6.34 -8.89
C ASP A 139 -22.41 5.19 -8.17
N ILE A 140 -22.06 4.14 -8.92
CA ILE A 140 -21.29 3.01 -8.39
C ILE A 140 -19.92 3.48 -7.87
N LEU A 141 -19.25 4.37 -8.61
CA LEU A 141 -17.94 4.89 -8.22
C LEU A 141 -18.03 5.75 -6.95
N ASN A 142 -19.07 6.56 -6.81
CA ASN A 142 -19.31 7.38 -5.63
C ASN A 142 -19.65 6.49 -4.41
N GLU A 143 -20.47 5.47 -4.60
CA GLU A 143 -20.79 4.51 -3.55
C GLU A 143 -19.53 3.78 -3.06
N LEU A 144 -18.71 3.25 -3.98
CA LEU A 144 -17.46 2.57 -3.65
C LEU A 144 -16.46 3.50 -2.96
N MET A 145 -16.30 4.72 -3.46
CA MET A 145 -15.41 5.70 -2.84
C MET A 145 -15.86 6.02 -1.42
N LEU A 146 -17.14 6.32 -1.21
CA LEU A 146 -17.69 6.63 0.12
C LEU A 146 -17.58 5.42 1.06
N LYS A 147 -17.81 4.20 0.57
CA LYS A 147 -17.56 2.96 1.32
C LYS A 147 -16.10 2.89 1.78
N GLY A 148 -15.15 3.16 0.89
CA GLY A 148 -13.72 3.18 1.20
C GLY A 148 -13.37 4.21 2.28
N MET A 149 -13.82 5.46 2.12
CA MET A 149 -13.60 6.53 3.10
C MET A 149 -14.18 6.19 4.48
N LYS A 150 -15.38 5.59 4.53
CA LYS A 150 -16.03 5.17 5.78
C LYS A 150 -15.25 4.05 6.47
N LYS A 151 -14.86 3.01 5.71
CA LYS A 151 -14.17 1.84 6.26
C LYS A 151 -12.73 2.12 6.65
N SER A 152 -12.10 3.12 6.04
CA SER A 152 -10.78 3.62 6.46
C SER A 152 -10.87 4.62 7.62
N GLY A 153 -12.06 4.92 8.15
CA GLY A 153 -12.22 5.89 9.25
C GLY A 153 -11.99 7.35 8.88
N HIS A 154 -11.84 7.68 7.59
CA HIS A 154 -11.55 9.06 7.15
C HIS A 154 -12.82 9.93 7.12
N ILE A 155 -14.01 9.33 7.15
CA ILE A 155 -15.28 10.02 7.39
C ILE A 155 -16.15 9.23 8.37
N ALA A 156 -17.06 9.92 9.04
CA ALA A 156 -17.98 9.30 9.99
C ALA A 156 -18.96 8.33 9.29
N TRP A 157 -19.22 7.20 9.94
CA TRP A 157 -20.09 6.13 9.41
C TRP A 157 -21.56 6.56 9.30
N ASN A 158 -22.02 7.32 10.29
CA ASN A 158 -23.41 7.65 10.60
C ASN A 158 -23.80 9.10 10.29
N LYS A 159 -23.00 9.81 9.48
CA LYS A 159 -23.30 11.18 9.06
C LYS A 159 -23.42 11.25 7.54
N SER A 160 -24.23 12.21 7.07
CA SER A 160 -24.20 12.59 5.67
C SER A 160 -22.80 13.11 5.31
N ALA A 161 -22.28 12.69 4.16
CA ALA A 161 -20.97 13.07 3.68
C ALA A 161 -21.11 13.73 2.31
N THR A 162 -20.60 14.96 2.19
CA THR A 162 -20.47 15.64 0.92
C THR A 162 -19.15 15.25 0.28
N ILE A 163 -19.17 14.86 -1.00
CA ILE A 163 -17.94 14.57 -1.75
C ILE A 163 -17.20 15.88 -2.02
N PRO A 164 -15.95 16.04 -1.52
CA PRO A 164 -15.13 17.22 -1.82
C PRO A 164 -14.89 17.37 -3.32
N GLU A 165 -14.76 18.60 -3.81
CA GLU A 165 -14.56 18.90 -5.24
C GLU A 165 -13.39 18.11 -5.84
N ALA A 166 -12.26 18.02 -5.12
CA ALA A 166 -11.07 17.30 -5.56
C ALA A 166 -11.28 15.78 -5.73
N LEU A 167 -12.35 15.22 -5.15
CA LEU A 167 -12.68 13.80 -5.21
C LEU A 167 -13.90 13.52 -6.10
N ARG A 168 -14.46 14.52 -6.80
CA ARG A 168 -15.61 14.30 -7.69
C ARG A 168 -15.24 13.45 -8.90
N HIS A 169 -16.21 12.68 -9.38
CA HIS A 169 -16.08 11.95 -10.65
C HIS A 169 -15.89 12.93 -11.80
N ARG A 170 -15.07 12.55 -12.77
CA ARG A 170 -14.98 13.21 -14.07
C ARG A 170 -15.01 12.14 -15.14
N GLN A 171 -15.99 12.22 -16.03
CA GLN A 171 -16.12 11.24 -17.10
C GLN A 171 -14.91 11.33 -18.03
N GLU A 172 -14.37 10.16 -18.38
CA GLU A 172 -13.22 10.03 -19.24
C GLU A 172 -13.46 8.85 -20.18
N ALA A 173 -13.22 9.06 -21.47
CA ALA A 173 -13.30 8.00 -22.47
C ALA A 173 -12.03 7.14 -22.39
N GLN A 174 -12.20 5.82 -22.45
CA GLN A 174 -11.08 4.90 -22.54
C GLN A 174 -10.40 5.06 -23.90
N SER A 175 -9.09 5.29 -23.92
CA SER A 175 -8.28 5.25 -25.14
C SER A 175 -7.73 3.83 -25.39
N ASP A 176 -7.46 3.49 -26.65
CA ASP A 176 -6.88 2.18 -27.03
C ASP A 176 -5.50 1.90 -26.38
N VAL A 177 -4.83 2.94 -25.85
CA VAL A 177 -3.52 2.89 -25.18
C VAL A 177 -3.64 2.54 -23.68
N GLU A 178 -4.86 2.53 -23.11
CA GLU A 178 -5.12 2.40 -21.67
C GLU A 178 -5.46 0.98 -21.18
N THR A 179 -5.04 -0.05 -21.90
CA THR A 179 -5.09 -1.47 -21.46
C THR A 179 -4.02 -1.83 -20.41
N ASN A 180 -3.30 -0.83 -19.88
CA ASN A 180 -2.26 -1.05 -18.88
C ASN A 180 -2.86 -1.54 -17.55
N GLU A 181 -2.21 -2.53 -16.95
CA GLU A 181 -2.55 -3.07 -15.63
C GLU A 181 -1.33 -3.05 -14.72
N VAL A 182 -1.57 -2.92 -13.40
CA VAL A 182 -0.54 -3.15 -12.38
C VAL A 182 -0.47 -4.65 -12.10
N GLN A 183 0.75 -5.17 -11.99
CA GLN A 183 1.01 -6.53 -11.50
C GLN A 183 2.15 -6.51 -10.47
N PHE A 184 1.95 -7.19 -9.35
CA PHE A 184 3.00 -7.42 -8.38
C PHE A 184 3.64 -8.79 -8.54
N THR A 185 4.97 -8.82 -8.55
CA THR A 185 5.77 -10.04 -8.51
C THR A 185 6.66 -10.00 -7.27
N PRO A 186 6.37 -10.79 -6.23
CA PRO A 186 7.24 -10.88 -5.07
C PRO A 186 8.60 -11.43 -5.47
N ARG A 187 9.67 -10.72 -5.11
CA ARG A 187 11.04 -11.20 -5.29
C ARG A 187 11.74 -11.23 -3.95
N LEU A 188 12.35 -12.38 -3.63
CA LEU A 188 13.31 -12.48 -2.53
C LEU A 188 14.60 -11.82 -2.98
N SER A 189 14.96 -10.67 -2.41
CA SER A 189 16.33 -10.20 -2.53
C SER A 189 17.22 -11.03 -1.59
N ARG A 190 18.20 -11.76 -2.15
CA ARG A 190 19.31 -12.29 -1.35
C ARG A 190 20.30 -11.15 -1.14
N SER A 191 20.14 -10.36 -0.09
CA SER A 191 21.20 -9.45 0.33
C SER A 191 22.40 -10.27 0.81
N LYS A 192 23.42 -10.43 -0.05
CA LYS A 192 24.75 -10.83 0.42
C LYS A 192 25.33 -9.62 1.15
N HIS A 193 25.21 -9.58 2.48
CA HIS A 193 26.16 -8.80 3.25
C HIS A 193 27.53 -9.45 3.05
N VAL A 194 28.36 -8.82 2.21
CA VAL A 194 29.78 -9.11 2.17
C VAL A 194 30.32 -8.63 3.51
N PHE A 195 30.48 -9.54 4.47
CA PHE A 195 31.36 -9.31 5.61
C PHE A 195 32.76 -9.08 5.02
N GLN A 196 33.14 -7.82 4.90
CA GLN A 196 34.52 -7.45 4.62
C GLN A 196 35.32 -7.78 5.88
N VAL A 197 35.91 -8.98 5.91
CA VAL A 197 36.91 -9.34 6.92
C VAL A 197 38.09 -8.40 6.70
N MET A 198 38.22 -7.38 7.54
CA MET A 198 39.47 -6.64 7.66
C MET A 198 40.50 -7.63 8.21
N LYS A 199 41.35 -8.16 7.32
CA LYS A 199 42.65 -8.67 7.74
C LYS A 199 43.44 -7.45 8.26
N ALA A 200 43.73 -7.47 9.56
CA ALA A 200 44.76 -6.61 10.11
C ALA A 200 46.11 -7.20 9.71
N ASP A 201 46.76 -6.58 8.72
CA ASP A 201 48.18 -6.72 8.43
C ASP A 201 48.80 -5.32 8.58
N VAL A 202 49.49 -5.06 9.70
CA VAL A 202 50.63 -4.11 9.84
C VAL A 202 51.30 -4.51 11.18
N ALA A 203 52.32 -5.37 11.16
CA ALA A 203 53.77 -5.08 11.11
C ALA A 203 54.40 -4.99 12.51
#